data_AF-A0A1G3XMU0-F1
#
_entry.id   AF-A0A1G3XMU0-F1
#
_cell.length_a   1.000
_cell.length_b   1.000
_cell.length_c   1.000
_cell.angle_alpha   90.00
_cell.angle_beta   90.00
_cell.angle_gamma   90.00
#
_symmetry.space_group_name_H-M   'P 1'
#
loop_
_entity.id
_entity.type
_entity.pdbx_description
1 polymer ?
#
loop_
_entity_poly.entity_id
_entity_poly.type
_entity_poly.pdbx_seq_one_letter_code
_entity_poly.pdbx_strand_id
1 'polypeptide(L)'
;MKVLSYRRQVVADHSSTDYLFYSPKALNRETRAIVSKLSSHVEVGAHTAEITYHGDFADLGEVRRGKFLEHYEVEVRESYDWWDISIMLEEARLPDVEAVTQNEETDGEATLTFERIGDRLRLRLEGCHLDYDACHSEFGEDLMRMLAEFAIEVRDELYAGKIDALKVMATYCRENKVLKSQGLSPAAKTLSTILEPI
;
A
#
# COMPACT_ATOMS: atom_id res chain seq x y z
N MET A 1 2.04 54.88 12.78
CA MET A 1 2.33 53.44 12.61
C MET A 1 2.10 53.10 11.13
N LYS A 2 3.13 52.64 10.40
CA LYS A 2 3.04 52.25 8.98
C LYS A 2 3.38 50.76 8.88
N VAL A 3 2.43 49.94 8.42
CA VAL A 3 2.68 48.55 8.08
C VAL A 3 3.45 48.54 6.76
N LEU A 4 4.64 47.93 6.74
CA LEU A 4 5.58 48.01 5.61
C LEU A 4 5.44 46.87 4.60
N SER A 5 4.83 45.73 4.95
CA SER A 5 4.33 44.75 3.98
C SER A 5 3.37 43.77 4.64
N TYR A 6 2.47 43.22 3.83
CA TYR A 6 1.59 42.12 4.18
C TYR A 6 2.01 40.92 3.32
N ARG A 7 2.62 39.88 3.91
CA ARG A 7 2.85 38.61 3.22
C ARG A 7 1.60 37.75 3.37
N ARG A 8 0.80 37.64 2.30
CA ARG A 8 -0.12 36.50 2.13
C ARG A 8 0.71 35.31 1.64
N GLN A 9 1.36 34.61 2.56
CA GLN A 9 1.69 33.22 2.27
C GLN A 9 0.46 32.42 2.67
N VAL A 10 -0.33 32.05 1.67
CA VAL A 10 -1.22 30.90 1.78
C VAL A 10 -0.28 29.71 1.65
N VAL A 11 0.12 29.11 2.76
CA VAL A 11 0.54 27.71 2.73
C VAL A 11 -0.78 26.98 2.55
N ALA A 12 -1.17 26.76 1.30
CA ALA A 12 -2.17 25.76 1.03
C ALA A 12 -1.45 24.46 1.35
N ASP A 13 -1.89 23.80 2.41
CA ASP A 13 -1.64 22.38 2.61
C ASP A 13 -2.17 21.71 1.35
N HIS A 14 -1.25 21.44 0.42
CA HIS A 14 -1.62 20.83 -0.84
C HIS A 14 -1.71 19.35 -0.54
N SER A 15 -2.88 18.95 -0.06
CA SER A 15 -3.32 17.58 -0.06
C SER A 15 -2.97 16.93 -1.40
N SER A 16 -2.07 15.96 -1.36
CA SER A 16 -1.86 15.06 -2.47
C SER A 16 -2.45 13.72 -2.14
N THR A 17 -2.70 12.95 -3.19
CA THR A 17 -2.88 11.52 -3.04
C THR A 17 -1.98 10.88 -4.07
N ASP A 18 -1.04 10.10 -3.57
CA ASP A 18 -0.01 9.46 -4.35
C ASP A 18 -0.33 7.97 -4.48
N TYR A 19 -0.08 7.42 -5.66
CA TYR A 19 -0.25 6.01 -5.97
C TYR A 19 1.02 5.50 -6.61
N LEU A 20 1.49 4.37 -6.12
CA LEU A 20 2.51 3.56 -6.76
C LEU A 20 1.94 2.17 -7.02
N PHE A 21 1.86 1.79 -8.28
CA PHE A 21 1.63 0.40 -8.69
C PHE A 21 2.97 -0.24 -9.02
N TYR A 22 3.23 -1.44 -8.51
CA TYR A 22 4.53 -2.11 -8.63
C TYR A 22 4.42 -3.57 -9.09
N SER A 23 5.33 -3.94 -9.99
CA SER A 23 5.52 -5.31 -10.47
C SER A 23 7.00 -5.70 -10.40
N PRO A 24 7.36 -6.83 -9.76
CA PRO A 24 8.74 -7.34 -9.76
C PRO A 24 9.22 -7.67 -11.17
N LYS A 25 8.30 -8.04 -12.07
CA LYS A 25 8.61 -8.35 -13.46
C LYS A 25 8.47 -7.09 -14.31
N ALA A 26 9.45 -6.85 -15.17
CA ALA A 26 9.38 -5.73 -16.09
C ALA A 26 8.19 -5.91 -17.04
N LEU A 27 7.37 -4.86 -17.16
CA LEU A 27 6.26 -4.81 -18.08
C LEU A 27 6.75 -4.77 -19.52
N ASN A 28 6.09 -5.55 -20.37
CA ASN A 28 6.34 -5.51 -21.80
C ASN A 28 5.82 -4.18 -22.40
N ARG A 29 6.18 -3.90 -23.65
CA ARG A 29 5.80 -2.65 -24.33
C ARG A 29 4.29 -2.50 -24.51
N GLU A 30 3.57 -3.60 -24.73
CA GLU A 30 2.12 -3.59 -24.95
C GLU A 30 1.38 -3.26 -23.67
N THR A 31 1.73 -3.91 -22.56
CA THR A 31 1.17 -3.64 -21.23
C THR A 31 1.42 -2.20 -20.80
N ARG A 32 2.65 -1.68 -20.99
CA ARG A 32 2.94 -0.27 -20.69
C ARG A 32 2.06 0.69 -21.48
N ALA A 33 1.78 0.41 -22.75
CA ALA A 33 0.91 1.23 -23.59
C ALA A 33 -0.58 1.14 -23.22
N ILE A 34 -1.01 0.05 -22.59
CA ILE A 34 -2.36 -0.10 -22.02
C ILE A 34 -2.46 0.74 -20.75
N VAL A 35 -1.54 0.49 -19.81
CA VAL A 35 -1.50 1.16 -18.50
C VAL A 35 -1.38 2.68 -18.65
N SER A 36 -0.56 3.17 -19.60
CA SER A 36 -0.38 4.60 -19.85
C SER A 36 -1.66 5.34 -20.30
N LYS A 37 -2.72 4.61 -20.65
CA LYS A 37 -4.03 5.17 -21.05
C LYS A 37 -5.06 5.14 -19.93
N LEU A 38 -4.76 4.50 -18.80
CA LEU A 38 -5.69 4.37 -17.67
C LEU A 38 -5.86 5.68 -16.89
N SER A 39 -4.86 6.57 -16.95
CA SER A 39 -4.92 7.93 -16.41
C SER A 39 -4.10 8.88 -17.29
N SER A 40 -4.46 10.16 -17.32
CA SER A 40 -3.62 11.20 -17.93
C SER A 40 -2.46 11.65 -17.03
N HIS A 41 -2.48 11.26 -15.75
CA HIS A 41 -1.51 11.64 -14.73
C HIS A 41 -0.48 10.54 -14.44
N VAL A 42 -0.55 9.41 -15.14
CA VAL A 42 0.32 8.27 -14.86
C VAL A 42 1.68 8.41 -15.54
N GLU A 43 2.74 8.23 -14.76
CA GLU A 43 4.08 7.96 -15.24
C GLU A 43 4.34 6.46 -15.21
N VAL A 44 4.55 5.84 -16.37
CA VAL A 44 4.72 4.38 -16.48
C VAL A 44 6.18 4.02 -16.68
N GLY A 45 6.76 3.36 -15.68
CA GLY A 45 8.10 2.79 -15.71
C GLY A 45 8.14 1.38 -16.29
N ALA A 46 9.31 0.75 -16.16
CA ALA A 46 9.46 -0.68 -16.48
C ALA A 46 8.76 -1.57 -15.45
N HIS A 47 8.79 -1.16 -14.17
CA HIS A 47 8.23 -1.91 -13.04
C HIS A 47 7.11 -1.17 -12.33
N THR A 48 6.98 0.14 -12.57
CA THR A 48 6.10 1.01 -11.80
C THR A 48 5.05 1.68 -12.68
N ALA A 49 3.95 2.10 -12.07
CA ALA A 49 3.11 3.19 -12.54
C ALA A 49 2.83 4.13 -11.36
N GLU A 50 3.18 5.39 -11.53
CA GLU A 50 3.13 6.41 -10.49
C GLU A 50 2.10 7.47 -10.86
N ILE A 51 1.27 7.88 -9.90
CA ILE A 51 0.23 8.89 -10.09
C ILE A 51 0.20 9.79 -8.87
N THR A 52 0.28 11.10 -9.10
CA THR A 52 0.05 12.11 -8.08
C THR A 52 -1.16 12.93 -8.47
N TYR A 53 -2.16 12.98 -7.59
CA TYR A 53 -3.25 13.94 -7.67
C TYR A 53 -3.05 15.06 -6.66
N HIS A 54 -3.29 16.30 -7.07
CA HIS A 54 -3.26 17.46 -6.20
C HIS A 54 -4.68 17.96 -5.93
N GLY A 55 -4.98 18.21 -4.65
CA GLY A 55 -6.21 18.82 -4.17
C GLY A 55 -7.19 17.81 -3.57
N ASP A 56 -7.92 18.30 -2.56
CA ASP A 56 -9.03 17.59 -1.92
C ASP A 56 -9.98 17.08 -3.04
N PHE A 57 -10.36 15.80 -2.99
CA PHE A 57 -11.30 15.13 -3.90
C PHE A 57 -10.77 14.60 -5.25
N ALA A 58 -9.49 14.78 -5.58
CA ALA A 58 -8.91 14.15 -6.78
C ALA A 58 -8.41 12.73 -6.47
N ASP A 59 -9.14 11.72 -6.96
CA ASP A 59 -8.84 10.29 -6.73
C ASP A 59 -8.90 9.50 -8.05
N LEU A 60 -8.05 8.47 -8.15
CA LEU A 60 -8.09 7.49 -9.22
C LEU A 60 -9.43 6.73 -9.24
N GLY A 61 -9.95 6.42 -8.06
CA GLY A 61 -11.18 5.66 -7.84
C GLY A 61 -11.00 4.16 -8.07
N GLU A 62 -11.80 3.37 -7.36
CA GLU A 62 -11.63 1.92 -7.22
C GLU A 62 -11.63 1.14 -8.54
N VAL A 63 -12.55 1.48 -9.46
CA VAL A 63 -12.66 0.80 -10.76
C VAL A 63 -11.38 0.96 -11.59
N ARG A 64 -10.71 2.12 -11.50
CA ARG A 64 -9.45 2.34 -12.23
C ARG A 64 -8.27 1.68 -11.51
N ARG A 65 -8.21 1.75 -10.18
CA ARG A 65 -7.21 1.04 -9.37
C ARG A 65 -7.20 -0.46 -9.69
N GLY A 66 -8.37 -1.09 -9.79
CA GLY A 66 -8.51 -2.49 -10.20
C GLY A 66 -7.89 -2.79 -11.57
N LYS A 67 -8.04 -1.90 -12.56
CA LYS A 67 -7.41 -2.07 -13.90
C LYS A 67 -5.89 -1.97 -13.87
N PHE A 68 -5.32 -1.19 -12.95
CA PHE A 68 -3.88 -1.23 -12.73
C PHE A 68 -3.48 -2.57 -12.11
N LEU A 69 -4.20 -3.04 -11.10
CA LEU A 69 -3.91 -4.31 -10.40
C LEU A 69 -4.09 -5.57 -11.26
N GLU A 70 -4.74 -5.48 -12.44
CA GLU A 70 -4.68 -6.52 -13.48
C GLU A 70 -3.28 -6.71 -14.08
N HIS A 71 -2.40 -5.72 -13.95
CA HIS A 71 -1.05 -5.68 -14.54
C HIS A 71 0.09 -5.56 -13.52
N TYR A 72 -0.23 -5.20 -12.27
CA TYR A 72 0.74 -5.02 -11.19
C TYR A 72 0.43 -5.96 -10.03
N GLU A 73 1.42 -6.27 -9.21
CA GLU A 73 1.24 -7.15 -8.05
C GLU A 73 1.02 -6.39 -6.75
N VAL A 74 1.38 -5.12 -6.69
CA VAL A 74 1.23 -4.28 -5.50
C VAL A 74 0.70 -2.91 -5.88
N GLU A 75 -0.10 -2.33 -5.00
CA GLU A 75 -0.39 -0.91 -4.94
C GLU A 75 0.00 -0.38 -3.56
N VAL A 76 0.69 0.75 -3.52
CA VAL A 76 0.88 1.57 -2.33
C VAL A 76 0.23 2.91 -2.61
N ARG A 77 -0.60 3.39 -1.68
CA ARG A 77 -1.28 4.67 -1.78
C ARG A 77 -1.06 5.46 -0.49
N GLU A 78 -0.79 6.74 -0.62
CA GLU A 78 -0.72 7.68 0.50
C GLU A 78 -1.78 8.78 0.30
N SER A 79 -2.47 9.13 1.38
CA SER A 79 -3.44 10.22 1.41
C SER A 79 -3.52 10.83 2.82
N TYR A 80 -2.92 11.99 3.02
CA TYR A 80 -2.90 12.70 4.32
C TYR A 80 -2.34 11.86 5.48
N ASP A 81 -1.17 11.26 5.27
CA ASP A 81 -0.50 10.34 6.21
C ASP A 81 -1.24 9.01 6.42
N TRP A 82 -2.36 8.76 5.74
CA TRP A 82 -3.00 7.45 5.69
C TRP A 82 -2.43 6.63 4.53
N TRP A 83 -2.06 5.39 4.83
CA TRP A 83 -1.45 4.48 3.88
C TRP A 83 -2.37 3.31 3.58
N ASP A 84 -2.48 2.98 2.28
CA ASP A 84 -3.06 1.73 1.83
C ASP A 84 -1.99 0.89 1.14
N ILE A 85 -1.99 -0.41 1.43
CA ILE A 85 -1.14 -1.41 0.77
C ILE A 85 -2.04 -2.52 0.24
N SER A 86 -2.10 -2.67 -1.08
CA SER A 86 -2.78 -3.78 -1.75
C SER A 86 -1.76 -4.77 -2.29
N ILE A 87 -1.96 -6.06 -2.05
CA ILE A 87 -1.11 -7.17 -2.49
C ILE A 87 -1.95 -8.15 -3.30
N MET A 88 -1.58 -8.37 -4.55
CA MET A 88 -2.26 -9.30 -5.43
C MET A 88 -1.68 -10.71 -5.30
N LEU A 89 -2.54 -11.66 -4.95
CA LEU A 89 -2.26 -13.06 -4.65
C LEU A 89 -2.88 -13.97 -5.72
N GLU A 90 -2.14 -15.00 -6.11
CA GLU A 90 -2.62 -16.12 -6.90
C GLU A 90 -3.19 -17.17 -5.93
N GLU A 91 -4.52 -17.31 -5.87
CA GLU A 91 -5.18 -18.23 -4.92
C GLU A 91 -4.62 -19.65 -4.99
N ALA A 92 -4.31 -20.14 -6.20
CA ALA A 92 -3.75 -21.47 -6.43
C ALA A 92 -2.35 -21.70 -5.82
N ARG A 93 -1.65 -20.63 -5.44
CA ARG A 93 -0.33 -20.69 -4.80
C ARG A 93 -0.38 -20.56 -3.28
N LEU A 94 -1.54 -20.22 -2.72
CA LEU A 94 -1.73 -20.18 -1.28
C LEU A 94 -1.88 -21.62 -0.76
N PRO A 95 -1.09 -22.05 0.23
CA PRO A 95 -1.23 -23.40 0.80
C PRO A 95 -2.60 -23.63 1.46
N ASP A 96 -3.18 -22.56 2.01
CA ASP A 96 -4.48 -22.57 2.66
C ASP A 96 -5.15 -21.20 2.51
N VAL A 97 -6.12 -21.10 1.60
CA VAL A 97 -6.84 -19.83 1.33
C VAL A 97 -7.71 -19.44 2.51
N GLU A 98 -8.39 -20.41 3.14
CA GLU A 98 -9.29 -20.15 4.26
C GLU A 98 -8.52 -19.63 5.48
N ALA A 99 -7.34 -20.22 5.76
CA ALA A 99 -6.48 -19.77 6.83
C ALA A 99 -5.98 -18.33 6.66
N VAL A 100 -5.89 -17.85 5.42
CA VAL A 100 -5.53 -16.47 5.07
C VAL A 100 -6.75 -15.56 5.19
N THR A 101 -7.86 -15.88 4.51
CA THR A 101 -9.03 -14.98 4.43
C THR A 101 -9.80 -14.84 5.74
N GLN A 102 -9.69 -15.80 6.67
CA GLN A 102 -10.31 -15.69 8.00
C GLN A 102 -9.74 -14.57 8.89
N ASN A 103 -8.63 -13.93 8.47
CA ASN A 103 -8.02 -12.79 9.19
C ASN A 103 -8.60 -11.45 8.72
N GLU A 104 -9.70 -11.44 7.97
CA GLU A 104 -10.39 -10.21 7.57
C GLU A 104 -10.82 -9.40 8.81
N GLU A 105 -10.52 -8.11 8.81
CA GLU A 105 -10.89 -7.15 9.85
C GLU A 105 -11.47 -5.90 9.20
N THR A 106 -12.79 -5.71 9.31
CA THR A 106 -13.49 -4.55 8.74
C THR A 106 -13.93 -3.53 9.79
N ASP A 107 -13.71 -3.85 11.06
CA ASP A 107 -14.18 -3.07 12.19
C ASP A 107 -13.03 -2.22 12.71
N GLY A 108 -12.99 -0.94 12.33
CA GLY A 108 -11.94 -0.04 12.79
C GLY A 108 -11.71 1.14 11.85
N GLU A 109 -10.69 1.93 12.18
CA GLU A 109 -10.19 2.99 11.30
C GLU A 109 -9.30 2.45 10.19
N ALA A 110 -8.48 1.43 10.50
CA ALA A 110 -7.77 0.62 9.53
C ALA A 110 -8.53 -0.68 9.27
N THR A 111 -8.51 -1.17 8.04
CA THR A 111 -9.15 -2.44 7.67
C THR A 111 -8.19 -3.37 6.95
N LEU A 112 -8.45 -4.67 7.09
CA LEU A 112 -7.75 -5.73 6.38
C LEU A 112 -8.77 -6.56 5.63
N THR A 113 -8.81 -6.44 4.31
CA THR A 113 -9.85 -7.05 3.49
C THR A 113 -9.29 -7.96 2.40
N PHE A 114 -10.14 -8.90 1.95
CA PHE A 114 -9.85 -9.77 0.84
C PHE A 114 -10.92 -9.68 -0.23
N GLU A 115 -10.54 -9.38 -1.47
CA GLU A 115 -11.49 -9.31 -2.58
C GLU A 115 -10.92 -9.86 -3.88
N ARG A 116 -11.78 -10.25 -4.81
CA ARG A 116 -11.32 -10.74 -6.12
C ARG A 116 -11.23 -9.61 -7.13
N ILE A 117 -10.06 -9.49 -7.77
CA ILE A 117 -9.83 -8.64 -8.95
C ILE A 117 -9.39 -9.55 -10.09
N GLY A 118 -10.24 -9.69 -11.09
CA GLY A 118 -10.04 -10.65 -12.17
C GLY A 118 -10.00 -12.09 -11.64
N ASP A 119 -8.90 -12.79 -11.88
CA ASP A 119 -8.62 -14.16 -11.43
C ASP A 119 -7.76 -14.23 -10.16
N ARG A 120 -7.44 -13.09 -9.56
CA ARG A 120 -6.53 -12.97 -8.40
C ARG A 120 -7.27 -12.46 -7.17
N LEU A 121 -6.74 -12.82 -6.01
CA LEU A 121 -7.19 -12.33 -4.72
C LEU A 121 -6.36 -11.11 -4.33
N ARG A 122 -6.99 -9.98 -4.00
CA ARG A 122 -6.34 -8.82 -3.40
C ARG A 122 -6.44 -8.93 -1.88
N LEU A 123 -5.31 -8.95 -1.21
CA LEU A 123 -5.19 -8.59 0.20
C LEU A 123 -5.01 -7.07 0.27
N ARG A 124 -5.83 -6.37 1.05
CA ARG A 124 -5.71 -4.91 1.22
C ARG A 124 -5.66 -4.55 2.69
N LEU A 125 -4.54 -3.95 3.12
CA LEU A 125 -4.45 -3.18 4.35
C LEU A 125 -4.79 -1.73 3.99
N GLU A 126 -5.95 -1.25 4.39
CA GLU A 126 -6.43 0.10 4.11
C GLU A 126 -6.37 0.93 5.38
N GLY A 127 -5.89 2.16 5.22
CA GLY A 127 -5.90 3.16 6.26
C GLY A 127 -4.98 2.87 7.45
N CYS A 128 -3.78 2.36 7.23
CA CYS A 128 -2.80 2.28 8.31
C CYS A 128 -1.99 3.58 8.46
N HIS A 129 -1.47 3.79 9.67
CA HIS A 129 -0.49 4.83 9.97
C HIS A 129 0.90 4.21 10.05
N LEU A 130 1.90 4.96 9.62
CA LEU A 130 3.30 4.53 9.60
C LEU A 130 4.16 5.45 10.47
N ASP A 131 5.01 4.85 11.28
CA ASP A 131 6.06 5.57 12.00
C ASP A 131 7.13 5.99 10.98
N TYR A 132 7.13 7.26 10.59
CA TYR A 132 8.02 7.80 9.56
C TYR A 132 9.51 7.66 9.91
N ASP A 133 9.90 7.77 11.18
CA ASP A 133 11.29 7.63 11.60
C ASP A 133 11.74 6.16 11.49
N ALA A 134 10.87 5.23 11.88
CA ALA A 134 11.08 3.81 11.71
C ALA A 134 11.12 3.42 10.22
N CYS A 135 10.18 3.92 9.42
CA CYS A 135 10.14 3.75 7.97
C CYS A 135 11.42 4.26 7.32
N HIS A 136 11.89 5.46 7.63
CA HIS A 136 13.15 5.97 7.10
C HIS A 136 14.32 5.08 7.52
N SER A 137 14.34 4.59 8.75
CA SER A 137 15.42 3.73 9.26
C SER A 137 15.46 2.36 8.56
N GLU A 138 14.30 1.77 8.26
CA GLU A 138 14.18 0.47 7.60
C GLU A 138 14.32 0.57 6.07
N PHE A 139 13.79 1.62 5.46
CA PHE A 139 13.61 1.71 4.00
C PHE A 139 14.39 2.85 3.33
N GLY A 140 14.81 3.88 4.06
CA GLY A 140 15.45 5.06 3.49
C GLY A 140 14.46 6.08 2.92
N GLU A 141 14.85 6.79 1.86
CA GLU A 141 14.15 7.99 1.38
C GLU A 141 12.94 7.69 0.46
N ASP A 142 12.96 6.60 -0.31
CA ASP A 142 11.90 6.26 -1.27
C ASP A 142 10.86 5.31 -0.65
N LEU A 143 10.07 5.85 0.28
CA LEU A 143 9.16 5.04 1.10
C LEU A 143 8.13 4.26 0.28
N MET A 144 7.48 4.89 -0.71
CA MET A 144 6.44 4.21 -1.50
C MET A 144 7.01 2.99 -2.22
N ARG A 145 8.17 3.15 -2.88
CA ARG A 145 8.81 2.05 -3.61
C ARG A 145 9.25 0.95 -2.68
N MET A 146 9.84 1.30 -1.55
CA MET A 146 10.33 0.31 -0.60
C MET A 146 9.20 -0.45 0.09
N LEU A 147 8.07 0.22 0.38
CA LEU A 147 6.84 -0.46 0.82
C LEU A 147 6.31 -1.41 -0.25
N ALA A 148 6.36 -1.02 -1.53
CA ALA A 148 5.94 -1.86 -2.64
C ALA A 148 6.82 -3.11 -2.79
N GLU A 149 8.14 -2.95 -2.68
CA GLU A 149 9.10 -4.07 -2.70
C GLU A 149 8.91 -4.96 -1.45
N PHE A 150 8.71 -4.37 -0.27
CA PHE A 150 8.43 -5.08 0.96
C PHE A 150 7.11 -5.88 0.91
N ALA A 151 6.07 -5.34 0.29
CA ALA A 151 4.80 -6.03 0.09
C ALA A 151 4.96 -7.32 -0.75
N ILE A 152 5.96 -7.40 -1.62
CA ILE A 152 6.32 -8.65 -2.31
C ILE A 152 6.89 -9.69 -1.35
N GLU A 153 7.64 -9.28 -0.33
CA GLU A 153 8.13 -10.20 0.70
C GLU A 153 6.98 -10.75 1.53
N VAL A 154 6.01 -9.91 1.90
CA VAL A 154 4.77 -10.36 2.57
C VAL A 154 4.02 -11.37 1.70
N ARG A 155 3.87 -11.09 0.40
CA ARG A 155 3.25 -12.00 -0.56
C ARG A 155 3.96 -13.36 -0.61
N ASP A 156 5.28 -13.34 -0.70
CA ASP A 156 6.09 -14.55 -0.81
C ASP A 156 6.08 -15.34 0.51
N GLU A 157 5.97 -14.67 1.66
CA GLU A 157 5.71 -15.29 2.96
C GLU A 157 4.38 -16.06 2.96
N LEU A 158 3.30 -15.45 2.47
CA LEU A 158 1.98 -16.08 2.36
C LEU A 158 2.01 -17.31 1.44
N TYR A 159 2.69 -17.21 0.29
CA TYR A 159 2.90 -18.37 -0.60
C TYR A 159 3.73 -19.48 0.04
N ALA A 160 4.59 -19.15 1.01
CA ALA A 160 5.31 -20.14 1.80
C ALA A 160 4.48 -20.74 2.96
N GLY A 161 3.20 -20.34 3.10
CA GLY A 161 2.29 -20.81 4.15
C GLY A 161 2.57 -20.19 5.52
N LYS A 162 3.35 -19.11 5.55
CA LYS A 162 3.63 -18.34 6.76
C LYS A 162 2.66 -17.16 6.79
N ILE A 163 2.05 -16.94 7.94
CA ILE A 163 0.98 -15.94 8.12
C ILE A 163 1.32 -14.95 9.24
N ASP A 164 2.60 -14.81 9.58
CA ASP A 164 3.00 -13.97 10.71
C ASP A 164 2.82 -12.49 10.35
N ALA A 165 3.19 -12.09 9.13
CA ALA A 165 2.95 -10.73 8.64
C ALA A 165 1.45 -10.40 8.62
N LEU A 166 0.62 -11.35 8.16
CA LEU A 166 -0.83 -11.21 8.14
C LEU A 166 -1.42 -11.06 9.55
N LYS A 167 -0.92 -11.84 10.52
CA LYS A 167 -1.32 -11.71 11.93
C LYS A 167 -0.98 -10.35 12.50
N VAL A 168 0.18 -9.77 12.15
CA VAL A 168 0.54 -8.41 12.57
C VAL A 168 -0.47 -7.40 12.02
N MET A 169 -0.81 -7.48 10.73
CA MET A 169 -1.82 -6.61 10.10
C MET A 169 -3.20 -6.78 10.77
N ALA A 170 -3.65 -8.02 10.99
CA ALA A 170 -4.95 -8.27 11.60
C ALA A 170 -5.01 -7.80 13.06
N THR A 171 -3.94 -8.01 13.85
CA THR A 171 -3.85 -7.46 15.21
C THR A 171 -3.84 -5.94 15.19
N TYR A 172 -3.16 -5.32 14.23
CA TYR A 172 -3.18 -3.87 14.06
C TYR A 172 -4.59 -3.34 13.82
N CYS A 173 -5.30 -3.88 12.83
CA CYS A 173 -6.67 -3.45 12.53
C CYS A 173 -7.64 -3.70 13.70
N ARG A 174 -7.57 -4.87 14.33
CA ARG A 174 -8.51 -5.28 15.38
C ARG A 174 -8.30 -4.59 16.72
N GLU A 175 -7.03 -4.45 17.13
CA GLU A 175 -6.68 -4.03 18.50
C GLU A 175 -6.07 -2.64 18.56
N ASN A 176 -5.82 -2.02 17.40
CA ASN A 176 -5.02 -0.81 17.27
C ASN A 176 -3.68 -0.93 18.00
N LYS A 177 -3.01 -2.07 17.79
CA LYS A 177 -1.75 -2.43 18.44
C LYS A 177 -0.87 -3.22 17.51
N VAL A 178 0.42 -3.12 17.75
CA VAL A 178 1.40 -3.89 17.01
C VAL A 178 1.81 -5.14 17.78
N LEU A 179 1.65 -6.30 17.16
CA LEU A 179 2.06 -7.58 17.72
C LEU A 179 3.61 -7.64 17.82
N LYS A 180 4.14 -7.75 19.05
CA LYS A 180 5.60 -7.91 19.29
C LYS A 180 5.86 -9.29 19.90
N SER A 181 6.47 -10.19 19.12
CA SER A 181 6.81 -11.56 19.56
C SER A 181 8.23 -11.94 19.13
N GLN A 182 8.93 -12.71 19.97
CA GLN A 182 10.32 -13.14 19.71
C GLN A 182 10.45 -14.14 18.54
N GLY A 183 9.34 -14.69 18.04
CA GLY A 183 9.33 -15.70 16.97
C GLY A 183 8.86 -15.20 15.60
N LEU A 184 8.61 -13.89 15.43
CA LEU A 184 8.09 -13.35 14.18
C LEU A 184 9.04 -13.59 13.00
N SER A 185 8.45 -13.83 11.82
CA SER A 185 9.16 -13.81 10.54
C SER A 185 9.83 -12.44 10.30
N PRO A 186 10.82 -12.35 9.39
CA PRO A 186 11.43 -11.07 9.03
C PRO A 186 10.39 -10.03 8.60
N ALA A 187 9.45 -10.37 7.70
CA ALA A 187 8.45 -9.41 7.24
C ALA A 187 7.49 -8.99 8.35
N ALA A 188 7.07 -9.92 9.21
CA ALA A 188 6.27 -9.57 10.38
C ALA A 188 7.01 -8.64 11.35
N LYS A 189 8.32 -8.82 11.55
CA LYS A 189 9.12 -7.90 12.37
C LYS A 189 9.19 -6.51 11.77
N THR A 190 9.42 -6.40 10.45
CA THR A 190 9.45 -5.12 9.77
C THR A 190 8.10 -4.41 9.89
N LEU A 191 6.97 -5.09 9.61
CA LEU A 191 5.63 -4.53 9.85
C LEU A 191 5.46 -4.07 11.30
N SER A 192 5.91 -4.87 12.25
CA SER A 192 5.81 -4.52 13.67
C SER A 192 6.70 -3.37 14.12
N THR A 193 7.65 -2.95 13.28
CA THR A 193 8.51 -1.80 13.51
C THR A 193 7.92 -0.54 12.88
N ILE A 194 7.35 -0.65 11.67
CA ILE A 194 6.92 0.50 10.88
C ILE A 194 5.47 0.94 11.13
N LEU A 195 4.60 0.06 11.62
CA LEU A 195 3.21 0.42 11.89
C LEU A 195 3.09 1.27 13.16
N GLU A 196 2.37 2.39 13.05
CA GLU A 196 2.05 3.27 14.17
C GLU A 196 0.59 3.05 14.63
N PRO A 197 0.35 2.59 15.87
CA PRO A 197 -0.98 2.56 16.47
C PRO A 197 -1.63 3.95 16.52
N ILE A 198 -2.92 4.02 16.21
CA ILE A 198 -3.74 5.25 16.23
C ILE A 198 -4.20 5.59 17.66
#